data_AF-A0A7X9CJQ1-F1
#
_entry.id   AF-A0A7X9CJQ1-F1
#
_cell.length_a   1.000
_cell.length_b   1.000
_cell.length_c   1.000
_cell.angle_alpha   90.00
_cell.angle_beta   90.00
_cell.angle_gamma   90.00
#
_symmetry.space_group_name_H-M   'P 1'
#
loop_
_entity.id
_entity.type
_entity.pdbx_description
1 polymer ?
#
loop_
_entity_poly.entity_id
_entity_poly.type
_entity_poly.pdbx_seq_one_letter_code
_entity_poly.pdbx_strand_id
1 'polypeptide(L)'
;MFYNVENLFDTRNDTLKEDDQFLPEGFMHWTPYKYWTKLRNLTRVITAVGEMYSPALIGLCEVENDSVIFDLTKRSPLRAQEYQYIVTDSPDE
;
A
#
# COMPACT_ATOMS: atom_id res chain seq x y z
N MET A 1 -5.83 -9.87 10.56
CA MET A 1 -6.63 -8.73 10.04
C MET A 1 -6.70 -8.82 8.53
N PHE A 2 -7.82 -8.48 7.91
CA PHE A 2 -7.92 -8.29 6.46
C PHE A 2 -8.31 -6.84 6.17
N TYR A 3 -7.66 -6.19 5.21
CA TYR A 3 -7.85 -4.77 4.94
C TYR A 3 -7.78 -4.49 3.43
N ASN A 4 -8.90 -4.06 2.87
CA ASN A 4 -8.92 -3.44 1.54
C ASN A 4 -8.34 -2.03 1.63
N VAL A 5 -7.23 -1.78 0.93
CA VAL A 5 -6.53 -0.49 0.98
C VAL A 5 -6.98 0.50 -0.09
N GLU A 6 -8.05 0.16 -0.82
CA GLU A 6 -8.74 1.00 -1.80
C GLU A 6 -7.72 1.55 -2.81
N ASN A 7 -7.16 0.67 -3.65
CA ASN A 7 -6.18 1.04 -4.67
C ASN A 7 -4.85 1.63 -4.15
N LEU A 8 -3.95 0.80 -3.65
CA LEU A 8 -2.58 1.21 -3.30
C LEU A 8 -1.65 1.10 -4.51
N PHE A 9 -1.63 2.17 -5.30
CA PHE A 9 -0.75 2.37 -6.45
C PHE A 9 0.52 3.12 -6.08
N ASP A 10 1.62 2.83 -6.78
CA ASP A 10 2.79 3.69 -6.78
C ASP A 10 2.55 4.95 -7.63
N THR A 11 3.57 5.75 -7.91
CA THR A 11 3.44 7.00 -8.69
C THR A 11 4.18 6.96 -10.01
N ARG A 12 4.46 5.77 -10.53
CA ARG A 12 5.19 5.53 -11.76
C ARG A 12 4.24 4.88 -12.74
N ASN A 13 4.21 5.40 -13.96
CA ASN A 13 3.42 4.79 -15.01
C ASN A 13 3.96 3.39 -15.33
N ASP A 14 3.12 2.38 -15.17
CA ASP A 14 3.32 1.07 -15.75
C ASP A 14 2.46 0.92 -17.01
N THR A 15 3.10 0.97 -18.18
CA THR A 15 2.43 0.87 -19.48
C THR A 15 1.66 -0.45 -19.71
N LEU A 16 1.83 -1.44 -18.82
CA LEU A 16 1.11 -2.71 -18.86
C LEU A 16 -0.12 -2.74 -17.94
N LYS A 17 -0.37 -1.67 -17.16
CA LYS A 17 -1.47 -1.56 -16.21
C LYS A 17 -2.36 -0.35 -16.52
N GLU A 18 -3.62 -0.42 -16.09
CA GLU A 18 -4.56 0.69 -16.22
C GLU A 18 -4.50 1.65 -15.01
N ASP A 19 -3.31 2.22 -14.77
CA ASP A 19 -3.02 3.06 -13.58
C ASP A 19 -2.92 4.57 -13.90
N ASP A 20 -3.14 4.99 -15.15
CA ASP A 20 -2.98 6.37 -15.62
C ASP A 20 -3.73 7.41 -14.77
N GLN A 21 -4.87 7.03 -14.19
CA GLN A 21 -5.65 7.90 -13.30
C GLN A 21 -4.90 8.21 -11.98
N PHE A 22 -4.01 7.32 -11.54
CA PHE A 22 -3.18 7.39 -10.34
C PHE A 22 -1.75 7.86 -10.65
N LEU A 23 -1.60 8.74 -11.64
CA LEU A 23 -0.36 9.48 -11.87
C LEU A 23 -0.45 10.92 -11.37
N PRO A 24 0.68 11.62 -11.17
CA PRO A 24 0.67 13.03 -10.77
C PRO A 24 -0.10 13.91 -11.75
N GLU A 25 0.01 13.61 -13.04
CA GLU A 25 -0.69 14.26 -14.15
C GLU A 25 -2.07 13.64 -14.44
N GLY A 26 -2.38 12.51 -13.81
CA GLY A 26 -3.65 11.79 -13.94
C GLY A 26 -4.80 12.48 -13.22
N PHE A 27 -6.02 11.96 -13.43
CA PHE A 27 -7.26 12.52 -12.87
C PHE A 27 -7.23 12.67 -11.34
N MET A 28 -6.63 11.71 -10.63
CA MET A 28 -6.55 11.73 -9.17
C MET A 28 -5.44 12.63 -8.64
N HIS A 29 -4.60 13.20 -9.51
CA HIS A 29 -3.39 13.96 -9.17
C HIS A 29 -2.57 13.23 -8.10
N TRP A 30 -2.24 11.97 -8.36
CA TRP A 30 -1.58 11.08 -7.42
C TRP A 30 -0.09 11.41 -7.32
N THR A 31 0.21 12.38 -6.47
CA THR A 31 1.58 12.85 -6.27
C THR A 31 2.33 11.96 -5.27
N PRO A 32 3.69 11.99 -5.28
CA PRO A 32 4.49 11.32 -4.25
C PRO A 32 4.07 11.69 -2.82
N TYR A 33 3.63 12.94 -2.59
CA TYR A 33 3.12 13.36 -1.29
C TYR A 33 1.86 12.58 -0.88
N LYS A 34 0.89 12.40 -1.79
CA LYS A 34 -0.33 11.62 -1.51
C LYS A 34 -0.01 10.15 -1.25
N TYR A 35 0.88 9.57 -2.05
CA TYR A 35 1.37 8.21 -1.87
C TYR A 35 1.97 7.98 -0.47
N TRP A 36 2.95 8.79 -0.07
CA TRP A 36 3.58 8.67 1.26
C TRP A 36 2.60 8.98 2.41
N THR A 37 1.63 9.85 2.18
CA THR A 37 0.56 10.14 3.15
C THR A 37 -0.35 8.92 3.31
N LYS A 38 -0.71 8.24 2.21
CA LYS A 38 -1.51 7.02 2.26
C LYS A 38 -0.78 5.91 3.03
N LEU A 39 0.48 5.63 2.72
CA LEU A 39 1.28 4.64 3.46
C LEU A 39 1.33 4.92 4.97
N ARG A 40 1.48 6.19 5.36
CA ARG A 40 1.47 6.60 6.77
C ARG A 40 0.10 6.37 7.41
N ASN A 41 -0.99 6.68 6.71
CA ASN A 41 -2.33 6.45 7.22
C ASN A 41 -2.64 4.96 7.37
N LEU A 42 -2.26 4.13 6.39
CA LEU A 42 -2.37 2.67 6.47
C LEU A 42 -1.63 2.12 7.69
N THR A 43 -0.39 2.58 7.89
CA THR A 43 0.40 2.21 9.07
C THR A 43 -0.32 2.53 10.37
N ARG A 44 -0.91 3.73 10.49
CA ARG A 44 -1.67 4.13 11.68
C ARG A 44 -2.86 3.22 11.93
N VAL A 45 -3.60 2.85 10.89
CA VAL A 45 -4.75 1.93 11.01
C VAL A 45 -4.27 0.56 11.49
N ILE A 46 -3.24 -0.01 10.85
CA ILE A 46 -2.68 -1.31 11.20
C ILE A 46 -2.21 -1.35 12.66
N THR A 47 -1.46 -0.33 13.09
CA THR A 47 -0.97 -0.26 14.47
C THR A 47 -2.11 -0.05 15.47
N ALA A 48 -3.13 0.73 15.14
CA ALA A 48 -4.24 1.01 16.05
C ALA A 48 -5.15 -0.19 16.30
N VAL A 49 -5.31 -1.08 15.31
CA VAL A 49 -6.15 -2.28 15.43
C VAL A 49 -5.63 -3.26 16.49
N GLY A 50 -4.33 -3.22 16.74
CA GLY A 50 -3.66 -4.09 17.69
C GLY A 50 -3.83 -3.73 19.17
N GLU A 51 -4.41 -2.57 19.49
CA GLU A 51 -4.33 -1.96 20.83
C GLU A 51 -2.87 -1.93 21.36
N MET A 52 -2.52 -2.90 22.21
CA MET A 52 -1.20 -3.03 22.81
C MET A 52 -0.22 -3.89 21.96
N TYR A 53 -0.73 -4.67 21.01
CA TYR A 53 0.04 -5.60 20.18
C TYR A 53 -0.38 -5.55 18.71
N SER A 54 0.58 -5.26 17.83
CA SER A 54 0.38 -5.27 16.38
C SER A 54 -0.21 -6.60 15.87
N PRO A 55 -1.10 -6.60 14.86
CA PRO A 55 -1.68 -7.84 14.33
C PRO A 55 -0.60 -8.83 13.88
N ALA A 56 -0.66 -10.10 14.29
CA ALA A 56 0.34 -11.09 13.90
C ALA A 56 0.38 -11.35 12.38
N LEU A 57 -0.76 -11.20 11.70
CA LEU A 57 -0.91 -11.37 10.26
C LEU A 57 -1.90 -10.36 9.69
N ILE A 58 -1.54 -9.80 8.53
CA ILE A 58 -2.33 -8.80 7.81
C ILE A 58 -2.48 -9.28 6.37
N GLY A 59 -3.71 -9.46 5.90
CA GLY A 59 -4.02 -9.61 4.49
C GLY A 59 -4.42 -8.26 3.90
N LEU A 60 -3.80 -7.89 2.77
CA LEU A 60 -4.13 -6.69 2.01
C LEU A 60 -4.68 -7.09 0.65
N CYS A 61 -5.64 -6.34 0.12
CA CYS A 61 -6.12 -6.47 -1.26
C CYS A 61 -6.17 -5.10 -1.95
N GLU A 62 -6.28 -5.08 -3.28
CA GLU A 62 -6.16 -3.89 -4.13
C GLU A 62 -4.80 -3.19 -3.97
N VAL A 63 -3.76 -4.00 -4.02
CA VAL A 63 -2.37 -3.58 -3.99
C VAL A 63 -1.82 -3.78 -5.39
N GLU A 64 -1.21 -2.73 -5.96
CA GLU A 64 -0.79 -2.77 -7.35
C GLU A 64 0.38 -3.75 -7.60
N ASN A 65 1.43 -3.67 -6.79
CA ASN A 65 2.68 -4.41 -7.01
C ASN A 65 3.45 -4.63 -5.71
N ASP A 66 4.54 -5.38 -5.77
CA ASP A 66 5.39 -5.67 -4.62
C ASP A 66 6.13 -4.43 -4.10
N SER A 67 6.39 -3.44 -4.95
CA SER A 67 7.12 -2.22 -4.59
C SER A 67 6.36 -1.36 -3.57
N VAL A 68 5.03 -1.29 -3.66
CA VAL A 68 4.21 -0.56 -2.67
C VAL A 68 4.20 -1.27 -1.31
N ILE A 69 4.25 -2.60 -1.30
CA ILE A 69 4.36 -3.37 -0.05
C ILE A 69 5.75 -3.30 0.54
N PHE A 70 6.78 -3.27 -0.31
CA PHE A 70 8.14 -2.99 0.12
C PHE A 70 8.22 -1.62 0.81
N ASP A 71 7.66 -0.57 0.21
CA ASP A 71 7.65 0.76 0.80
C ASP A 71 6.83 0.81 2.09
N LEU A 72 5.68 0.14 2.13
CA LEU A 72 4.86 0.02 3.33
C LEU A 72 5.65 -0.67 4.45
N THR A 73 6.30 -1.81 4.20
CA THR A 73 6.94 -2.61 5.25
C THR A 73 8.34 -2.12 5.62
N LYS A 74 9.08 -1.48 4.70
CA LYS A 74 10.49 -1.10 4.92
C LYS A 74 10.72 0.41 4.99
N ARG A 75 9.90 1.23 4.32
CA ARG A 75 10.11 2.69 4.25
C ARG A 75 9.11 3.51 5.05
N SER A 76 7.97 2.94 5.41
CA SER A 76 6.98 3.58 6.30
C SER A 76 7.33 3.37 7.79
N PRO A 77 6.59 3.97 8.74
CA PRO A 77 6.74 3.67 10.17
C PRO A 77 6.43 2.21 10.55
N LEU A 78 5.71 1.46 9.69
CA LEU A 78 5.40 0.04 9.90
C LEU A 78 6.67 -0.83 10.02
N ARG A 79 7.81 -0.35 9.51
CA ARG A 79 9.10 -1.03 9.61
C ARG A 79 9.49 -1.42 11.03
N ALA A 80 9.03 -0.67 12.04
CA ALA A 80 9.33 -0.95 13.44
C ALA A 80 8.67 -2.25 13.95
N GLN A 81 7.66 -2.76 13.24
CA GLN A 81 6.99 -4.02 13.54
C GLN A 81 7.61 -5.21 12.78
N GLU A 82 8.64 -4.95 11.95
CA GLU A 82 9.46 -5.96 11.28
C GLU A 82 8.71 -6.97 10.40
N TYR A 83 7.53 -6.58 9.90
CA TYR A 83 6.77 -7.43 8.99
C TYR A 83 7.60 -7.83 7.77
N GLN A 84 7.44 -9.10 7.41
CA GLN A 84 7.81 -9.63 6.11
C GLN A 84 6.53 -9.77 5.28
N TYR A 85 6.69 -9.83 3.96
CA TYR A 85 5.55 -9.88 3.06
C TYR A 85 5.76 -10.92 1.97
N ILE A 86 4.63 -11.35 1.42
CA ILE A 86 4.52 -12.08 0.16
C ILE A 86 3.43 -11.39 -0.64
N VAL A 87 3.65 -11.21 -1.94
CA VAL A 87 2.66 -10.64 -2.87
C VAL A 87 2.40 -11.68 -3.94
N THR A 88 1.14 -11.80 -4.34
CA THR A 88 0.70 -12.63 -5.44
C THR A 88 -0.14 -11.77 -6.37
N ASP A 89 0.15 -11.78 -7.66
CA ASP A 89 -0.70 -11.13 -8.65
C ASP A 89 -1.92 -12.02 -8.95
N SER A 90 -3.09 -11.39 -8.99
CA SER A 90 -4.31 -11.95 -9.57
C SER A 90 -4.58 -11.20 -10.87
N PRO A 91 -5.00 -11.86 -11.96
CA PRO A 91 -5.51 -11.13 -13.11
C PRO A 91 -6.73 -10.30 -12.70
N ASP A 92 -6.81 -9.08 -13.24
CA ASP A 92 -8.01 -8.26 -13.19
C ASP A 92 -9.02 -8.87 -14.18
N GLU A 93 -10.15 -9.41 -13.68
CA GLU A 93 -11.30 -9.84 -14.48
C GLU A 93 -12.37 -8.74 -14.55
#